data_AF-A0A949Z5D6-F1
#
_entry.id   AF-A0A949Z5D6-F1
#
_cell.length_a   1.000
_cell.length_b   1.000
_cell.length_c   1.000
_cell.angle_alpha   90.00
_cell.angle_beta   90.00
_cell.angle_gamma   90.00
#
_symmetry.space_group_name_H-M   'P 1'
#
loop_
_entity.id
_entity.type
_entity.pdbx_description
1 polymer ?
#
loop_
_entity_poly.entity_id
_entity_poly.type
_entity_poly.pdbx_seq_one_letter_code
_entity_poly.pdbx_strand_id
1 'polypeptide(L)'
;MEVRLLTTSFQRRIFVERLRQARDEQLTHFADVADGKVDNRARLAASDLYGLFADSDSPAENMIAGMAIHDLEMFPRTCPGPDLSHWPERAVFECSDHWSLAPGAGMKMWCGAAIQIARRHPRAVLAYLAVGLSDHSGFYRAMGFVPFGRPVQFTYLKSAAGFPWVQPVILRGEALEKLVAASYRLPFETDHEFTTLRFKPGLRLRPFTVSSARQMAWEVQSTSAHGESQELQACA
;
A
#
# COMPACT_ATOMS: atom_id res chain seq x y z
N MET A 1 22.54 -1.25 -1.92
CA MET A 1 21.15 -0.78 -1.67
C MET A 1 20.71 -1.16 -0.29
N GLU A 2 20.18 -0.18 0.41
CA GLU A 2 19.91 -0.23 1.85
C GLU A 2 18.53 0.38 2.14
N VAL A 3 17.71 -0.33 2.90
CA VAL A 3 16.45 0.19 3.46
C VAL A 3 16.70 0.55 4.92
N ARG A 4 16.29 1.75 5.35
CA ARG A 4 16.46 2.25 6.72
C ARG A 4 15.14 2.73 7.30
N LEU A 5 14.92 2.39 8.57
CA LEU A 5 13.93 3.05 9.42
C LEU A 5 14.39 4.48 9.70
N LEU A 6 13.50 5.45 9.53
CA LEU A 6 13.78 6.87 9.67
C LEU A 6 13.35 7.35 11.06
N THR A 7 14.31 7.40 11.97
CA THR A 7 14.09 7.65 13.40
C THR A 7 14.25 9.12 13.80
N THR A 8 15.04 9.90 13.06
CA THR A 8 15.28 11.31 13.41
C THR A 8 14.26 12.25 12.75
N SER A 9 13.95 13.38 13.41
CA SER A 9 13.06 14.41 12.85
C SER A 9 13.55 14.93 11.49
N PHE A 10 14.87 15.00 11.30
CA PHE A 10 15.47 15.39 10.02
C PHE A 10 15.14 14.38 8.91
N GLN A 11 15.41 13.09 9.15
CA GLN A 11 15.13 12.03 8.17
C GLN A 11 13.64 11.97 7.81
N ARG A 12 12.75 12.10 8.82
CA ARG A 12 11.30 12.10 8.63
C ARG A 12 10.83 13.31 7.82
N ARG A 13 11.42 14.50 8.03
CA ARG A 13 11.16 15.68 7.20
C ARG A 13 11.58 15.45 5.74
N ILE A 14 12.78 14.91 5.52
CA ILE A 14 13.27 14.59 4.17
C ILE A 14 12.36 13.58 3.47
N PHE A 15 11.84 12.58 4.19
CA PHE A 15 10.86 11.64 3.63
C PHE A 15 9.63 12.36 3.08
N VAL A 16 9.05 13.29 3.84
CA VAL A 16 7.86 14.05 3.42
C VAL A 16 8.17 14.91 2.19
N GLU A 17 9.34 15.56 2.17
CA GLU A 17 9.78 16.37 1.02
C GLU A 17 9.95 15.52 -0.25
N ARG A 18 10.59 14.35 -0.13
CA ARG A 18 10.80 13.40 -1.25
C ARG A 18 9.50 12.74 -1.71
N LEU A 19 8.59 12.41 -0.80
CA LEU A 19 7.23 11.95 -1.11
C LEU A 19 6.47 12.99 -1.93
N ARG A 20 6.54 14.27 -1.54
CA ARG A 20 5.92 15.36 -2.30
C ARG A 20 6.52 15.46 -3.70
N GLN A 21 7.85 15.42 -3.81
CA GLN A 21 8.54 15.42 -5.10
C GLN A 21 8.06 14.26 -6.00
N ALA A 22 7.97 13.05 -5.47
CA ALA A 22 7.52 11.89 -6.24
C ALA A 22 6.07 12.03 -6.72
N ARG A 23 5.19 12.67 -5.94
CA ARG A 23 3.81 12.96 -6.35
C ARG A 23 3.74 14.02 -7.44
N ASP A 24 4.62 15.02 -7.40
CA ASP A 24 4.71 16.08 -8.41
C ASP A 24 5.22 15.53 -9.76
N GLU A 25 6.23 14.65 -9.75
CA GLU A 25 6.76 14.02 -10.96
C GLU A 25 5.76 13.09 -11.66
N GLN A 26 4.79 12.54 -10.92
CA GLN A 26 3.73 11.68 -11.44
C GLN A 26 2.51 12.46 -11.97
N LEU A 27 2.67 13.75 -12.29
CA LEU A 27 1.68 14.63 -12.94
C LEU A 27 0.39 14.90 -12.14
N THR A 28 0.29 14.45 -10.88
CA THR A 28 -0.98 14.49 -10.14
C THR A 28 -1.06 15.54 -9.03
N HIS A 29 0.05 16.24 -8.73
CA HIS A 29 0.14 17.39 -7.81
C HIS A 29 -0.77 17.30 -6.58
N PHE A 30 -0.70 16.16 -5.88
CA PHE A 30 -1.48 15.96 -4.66
C PHE A 30 -0.92 16.78 -3.51
N ALA A 31 -1.78 17.58 -2.88
CA ALA A 31 -1.49 18.28 -1.65
C ALA A 31 -2.15 17.59 -0.45
N ASP A 32 -1.50 17.64 0.71
CA ASP A 32 -2.11 17.21 1.97
C ASP A 32 -3.27 18.14 2.33
N VAL A 33 -4.34 17.57 2.87
CA VAL A 33 -5.52 18.32 3.30
C VAL A 33 -5.25 18.91 4.69
N ALA A 34 -5.16 20.25 4.78
CA ALA A 34 -4.77 20.93 6.02
C ALA A 34 -5.90 21.05 7.07
N ASP A 35 -7.17 21.03 6.63
CA ASP A 35 -8.33 21.45 7.46
C ASP A 35 -9.39 20.34 7.63
N GLY A 36 -9.05 19.09 7.32
CA GLY A 36 -9.98 17.96 7.35
C GLY A 36 -10.18 17.33 8.73
N LYS A 37 -11.19 16.45 8.86
CA LYS A 37 -11.37 15.56 10.04
C LYS A 37 -10.20 14.58 10.25
N VAL A 38 -9.24 14.54 9.33
CA VAL A 38 -8.24 13.49 9.19
C VAL A 38 -6.92 14.14 8.75
N ASP A 39 -5.89 14.07 9.60
CA ASP A 39 -4.59 14.73 9.38
C ASP A 39 -3.55 13.75 8.85
N ASN A 40 -3.14 13.94 7.59
CA ASN A 40 -2.10 13.14 6.96
C ASN A 40 -0.74 13.26 7.68
N ARG A 41 -0.47 14.41 8.30
CA ARG A 41 0.74 14.63 9.09
C ARG A 41 0.72 13.78 10.35
N ALA A 42 -0.43 13.71 11.04
CA ALA A 42 -0.59 12.84 12.21
C ALA A 42 -0.36 11.37 11.86
N ARG A 43 -0.94 10.90 10.74
CA ARG A 43 -0.72 9.52 10.24
C ARG A 43 0.75 9.24 9.95
N LEU A 44 1.42 10.12 9.20
CA LEU A 44 2.85 9.97 8.90
C LEU A 44 3.71 10.07 10.16
N ALA A 45 3.33 10.92 11.12
CA ALA A 45 4.02 11.06 12.40
C ALA A 45 3.92 9.80 13.27
N ALA A 46 2.78 9.10 13.24
CA ALA A 46 2.58 7.83 13.94
C ALA A 46 3.20 6.62 13.21
N SER A 47 3.41 6.72 11.90
CA SER A 47 3.93 5.60 11.09
C SER A 47 5.44 5.40 11.22
N ASP A 48 5.85 4.14 11.08
CA ASP A 48 7.22 3.78 10.75
C ASP A 48 7.50 4.18 9.29
N LEU A 49 8.44 5.10 9.11
CA LEU A 49 8.82 5.58 7.78
C LEU A 49 10.11 4.88 7.38
N TYR A 50 10.09 4.25 6.21
CA TYR A 50 11.25 3.56 5.65
C TYR A 50 11.72 4.25 4.37
N GLY A 51 13.02 4.48 4.27
CA GLY A 51 13.68 5.00 3.08
C GLY A 51 14.61 3.99 2.44
N LEU A 52 14.62 3.91 1.11
CA LEU A 52 15.58 3.14 0.32
C LEU A 52 16.68 4.06 -0.22
N PHE A 53 17.91 3.57 -0.16
CA PHE A 53 19.12 4.25 -0.61
C PHE A 53 19.89 3.38 -1.60
N ALA A 54 20.50 4.01 -2.60
CA ALA A 54 21.35 3.33 -3.57
C ALA A 54 22.57 2.69 -2.87
N ASP A 55 23.24 3.50 -2.06
CA ASP A 55 24.47 3.19 -1.35
C ASP A 55 24.25 3.18 0.16
N SER A 56 24.98 2.32 0.86
CA SER A 56 24.96 2.25 2.32
C SER A 56 25.42 3.59 2.92
N ASP A 57 24.84 3.94 4.06
CA ASP A 57 25.25 5.12 4.85
C ASP A 57 25.07 6.46 4.12
N SER A 58 24.36 6.47 2.99
CA SER A 58 24.00 7.70 2.26
C SER A 58 23.28 8.68 3.19
N PRO A 59 23.39 10.01 2.99
CA PRO A 59 22.58 10.97 3.72
C PRO A 59 21.08 10.80 3.39
N ALA A 60 20.20 11.27 4.27
CA ALA A 60 18.76 11.11 4.14
C ALA A 60 18.23 11.71 2.83
N GLU A 61 18.87 12.80 2.40
CA GLU A 61 18.61 13.53 1.17
C GLU A 61 18.73 12.63 -0.04
N ASN A 62 19.60 11.61 -0.04
CA ASN A 62 19.80 10.72 -1.19
C ASN A 62 18.81 9.55 -1.25
N MET A 63 17.69 9.64 -0.53
CA MET A 63 16.63 8.63 -0.57
C MET A 63 15.98 8.56 -1.96
N ILE A 64 15.91 7.35 -2.51
CA ILE A 64 15.42 7.10 -3.88
C ILE A 64 14.03 6.46 -3.93
N ALA A 65 13.54 5.94 -2.80
CA ALA A 65 12.19 5.41 -2.64
C ALA A 65 11.82 5.36 -1.15
N GLY A 66 10.53 5.25 -0.85
CA GLY A 66 10.06 5.16 0.52
C GLY A 66 8.69 4.50 0.67
N MET A 67 8.36 4.15 1.91
CA MET A 67 7.04 3.64 2.31
C MET A 67 6.77 3.99 3.78
N ALA A 68 5.52 4.30 4.09
CA ALA A 68 5.00 4.43 5.45
C ALA A 68 4.24 3.16 5.84
N ILE A 69 4.56 2.61 7.00
CA ILE A 69 3.94 1.39 7.54
C ILE A 69 3.47 1.68 8.96
N HIS A 70 2.24 1.32 9.28
CA HIS A 70 1.75 1.31 10.66
C HIS A 70 0.89 0.06 10.89
N ASP A 71 0.76 -0.35 12.13
CA ASP A 71 -0.30 -1.27 12.53
C ASP A 71 -1.51 -0.48 13.06
N LEU A 72 -2.63 -1.18 13.30
CA LEU A 72 -3.87 -0.52 13.71
C LEU A 72 -3.84 0.02 15.15
N GLU A 73 -2.85 -0.36 15.98
CA GLU A 73 -2.66 0.21 17.32
C GLU A 73 -1.98 1.58 17.21
N MET A 74 -0.99 1.70 16.31
CA MET A 74 -0.29 2.96 16.06
C MET A 74 -1.21 4.03 15.45
N PHE A 75 -2.03 3.63 14.47
CA PHE A 75 -2.94 4.56 13.80
C PHE A 75 -4.14 3.82 13.20
N PRO A 76 -5.37 4.36 13.31
CA PRO A 76 -6.55 3.73 12.71
C PRO A 76 -6.41 3.64 11.19
N ARG A 77 -6.92 2.56 10.61
CA ARG A 77 -6.97 2.38 9.16
C ARG A 77 -7.52 3.61 8.43
N THR A 78 -6.92 3.92 7.30
CA THR A 78 -7.29 5.07 6.48
C THR A 78 -8.69 4.93 5.87
N CYS A 79 -9.05 3.74 5.38
CA CYS A 79 -10.35 3.50 4.75
C CYS A 79 -11.20 2.50 5.55
N PRO A 80 -12.54 2.60 5.49
CA PRO A 80 -13.43 1.68 6.19
C PRO A 80 -13.37 0.25 5.61
N GLY A 81 -13.57 -0.74 6.49
CA GLY A 81 -13.63 -2.16 6.13
C GLY A 81 -12.26 -2.82 5.86
N PRO A 82 -12.24 -4.15 5.59
CA PRO A 82 -13.27 -5.11 6.02
C PRO A 82 -13.28 -5.23 7.56
N ASP A 83 -14.19 -5.98 8.18
CA ASP A 83 -14.09 -6.20 9.63
C ASP A 83 -12.85 -7.06 9.96
N LEU A 84 -11.94 -6.49 10.75
CA LEU A 84 -10.67 -7.08 11.16
C LEU A 84 -10.57 -7.22 12.69
N SER A 85 -11.67 -6.97 13.42
CA SER A 85 -11.72 -6.97 14.89
C SER A 85 -11.40 -8.32 15.52
N HIS A 86 -11.45 -9.40 14.74
CA HIS A 86 -11.08 -10.75 15.17
C HIS A 86 -9.56 -10.97 15.24
N TRP A 87 -8.74 -10.02 14.77
CA TRP A 87 -7.28 -10.05 14.90
C TRP A 87 -6.78 -8.95 15.85
N PRO A 88 -5.65 -9.17 16.55
CA PRO A 88 -4.99 -8.11 17.31
C PRO A 88 -4.58 -6.95 16.39
N GLU A 89 -4.76 -5.71 16.85
CA GLU A 89 -4.46 -4.50 16.07
C GLU A 89 -2.99 -4.43 15.61
N ARG A 90 -2.05 -4.81 16.49
CA ARG A 90 -0.61 -4.94 16.19
C ARG A 90 -0.27 -5.95 15.09
N ALA A 91 -1.20 -6.82 14.73
CA ALA A 91 -0.99 -7.85 13.72
C ALA A 91 -1.62 -7.48 12.36
N VAL A 92 -2.26 -6.33 12.26
CA VAL A 92 -2.87 -5.83 11.02
C VAL A 92 -2.11 -4.58 10.60
N PHE A 93 -1.43 -4.67 9.46
CA PHE A 93 -0.59 -3.59 8.95
C PHE A 93 -1.26 -2.85 7.81
N GLU A 94 -1.03 -1.55 7.74
CA GLU A 94 -1.35 -0.72 6.59
C GLU A 94 -0.05 -0.25 5.95
N CYS A 95 0.07 -0.48 4.64
CA CYS A 95 1.14 0.04 3.79
C CYS A 95 0.60 1.22 3.01
N SER A 96 1.27 2.36 3.15
CA SER A 96 0.86 3.63 2.60
C SER A 96 2.07 4.40 2.04
N ASP A 97 1.81 5.40 1.21
CA ASP A 97 2.83 6.29 0.67
C ASP A 97 4.02 5.53 0.06
N HIS A 98 3.73 4.53 -0.76
CA HIS A 98 4.76 3.86 -1.54
C HIS A 98 5.16 4.76 -2.71
N TRP A 99 6.41 5.22 -2.73
CA TRP A 99 6.91 6.11 -3.78
C TRP A 99 8.32 5.74 -4.20
N SER A 100 8.72 6.18 -5.40
CA SER A 100 10.09 6.02 -5.91
C SER A 100 10.44 7.10 -6.93
N LEU A 101 11.67 7.59 -6.85
CA LEU A 101 12.26 8.59 -7.76
C LEU A 101 13.31 7.96 -8.71
N ALA A 102 13.56 6.65 -8.60
CA ALA A 102 14.51 5.94 -9.43
C ALA A 102 13.90 4.64 -10.03
N PRO A 103 14.22 4.29 -11.28
CA PRO A 103 13.72 3.06 -11.91
C PRO A 103 14.00 1.81 -11.08
N GLY A 104 12.96 1.00 -10.85
CA GLY A 104 13.05 -0.25 -10.09
C GLY A 104 13.22 -0.07 -8.56
N ALA A 105 13.42 1.15 -8.06
CA ALA A 105 13.56 1.42 -6.63
C ALA A 105 12.26 1.10 -5.87
N GLY A 106 11.09 1.38 -6.46
CA GLY A 106 9.80 1.06 -5.85
C GLY A 106 9.65 -0.44 -5.52
N MET A 107 10.05 -1.33 -6.43
CA MET A 107 10.00 -2.78 -6.22
C MET A 107 10.94 -3.23 -5.09
N LYS A 108 12.15 -2.66 -5.03
CA LYS A 108 13.13 -2.96 -3.98
C LYS A 108 12.69 -2.44 -2.61
N MET A 109 12.10 -1.25 -2.58
CA MET A 109 11.48 -0.70 -1.38
C MET A 109 10.37 -1.62 -0.89
N TRP A 110 9.51 -2.10 -1.80
CA TRP A 110 8.45 -3.02 -1.43
C TRP A 110 8.99 -4.34 -0.85
N CYS A 111 10.07 -4.90 -1.40
CA CYS A 111 10.71 -6.09 -0.82
C CYS A 111 11.26 -5.83 0.58
N GLY A 112 11.85 -4.65 0.81
CA GLY A 112 12.32 -4.25 2.14
C GLY A 112 11.18 -4.10 3.13
N ALA A 113 10.08 -3.46 2.70
CA ALA A 113 8.85 -3.36 3.48
C ALA A 113 8.27 -4.74 3.80
N ALA A 114 8.24 -5.66 2.84
CA ALA A 114 7.75 -7.02 3.05
C ALA A 114 8.55 -7.77 4.12
N ILE A 115 9.89 -7.61 4.16
CA ILE A 115 10.73 -8.15 5.25
C ILE A 115 10.37 -7.51 6.59
N GLN A 116 10.20 -6.18 6.64
CA GLN A 116 9.83 -5.45 7.85
C GLN A 116 8.46 -5.83 8.39
N ILE A 117 7.51 -6.15 7.51
CA ILE A 117 6.18 -6.63 7.89
C ILE A 117 6.27 -8.08 8.34
N ALA A 118 6.95 -8.94 7.58
CA ALA A 118 7.06 -10.38 7.84
C ALA A 118 7.63 -10.70 9.23
N ARG A 119 8.64 -9.95 9.69
CA ARG A 119 9.23 -10.12 11.03
C ARG A 119 8.29 -9.77 12.18
N ARG A 120 7.20 -9.06 11.90
CA ARG A 120 6.18 -8.66 12.89
C ARG A 120 5.00 -9.63 12.92
N HIS A 121 5.09 -10.77 12.23
CA HIS A 121 4.07 -11.83 12.22
C HIS A 121 2.65 -11.34 11.86
N PRO A 122 2.47 -10.78 10.65
CA PRO A 122 1.21 -10.16 10.24
C PRO A 122 0.09 -11.20 10.10
N ARG A 123 -1.14 -10.79 10.37
CA ARG A 123 -2.39 -11.50 10.03
C ARG A 123 -3.06 -10.93 8.79
N ALA A 124 -2.90 -9.64 8.54
CA ALA A 124 -3.33 -8.98 7.32
C ALA A 124 -2.46 -7.77 6.99
N VAL A 125 -2.40 -7.44 5.71
CA VAL A 125 -1.77 -6.21 5.20
C VAL A 125 -2.77 -5.50 4.29
N LEU A 126 -2.99 -4.21 4.55
CA LEU A 126 -3.86 -3.31 3.80
C LEU A 126 -3.03 -2.38 2.92
N ALA A 127 -3.55 -2.05 1.75
CA ALA A 127 -3.04 -0.96 0.92
C ALA A 127 -4.19 -0.31 0.14
N TYR A 128 -3.97 0.90 -0.37
CA TYR A 128 -4.97 1.64 -1.15
C TYR A 128 -4.37 2.10 -2.47
N LEU A 129 -4.95 1.63 -3.57
CA LEU A 129 -4.40 1.84 -4.91
C LEU A 129 -5.19 2.91 -5.63
N ALA A 130 -4.53 3.94 -6.15
CA ALA A 130 -5.18 4.98 -6.94
C ALA A 130 -5.92 4.38 -8.14
N VAL A 131 -7.17 4.80 -8.36
CA VAL A 131 -7.98 4.38 -9.51
C VAL A 131 -7.72 5.32 -10.70
N GLY A 132 -7.43 4.76 -11.87
CA GLY A 132 -7.39 5.48 -13.15
C GLY A 132 -6.15 6.34 -13.44
N LEU A 133 -5.30 6.62 -12.45
CA LEU A 133 -4.13 7.51 -12.59
C LEU A 133 -2.84 6.75 -12.93
N SER A 134 -2.67 5.57 -12.37
CA SER A 134 -1.57 4.65 -12.63
C SER A 134 -2.00 3.26 -12.15
N ASP A 135 -2.14 2.31 -13.07
CA ASP A 135 -2.63 0.98 -12.70
C ASP A 135 -1.56 0.15 -12.01
N HIS A 136 -1.30 0.45 -10.74
CA HIS A 136 -0.48 -0.39 -9.87
C HIS A 136 -1.21 -1.68 -9.45
N SER A 137 -2.46 -1.91 -9.87
CA SER A 137 -3.23 -3.08 -9.47
C SER A 137 -2.60 -4.38 -9.96
N GLY A 138 -1.93 -4.37 -11.13
CA GLY A 138 -1.20 -5.53 -11.65
C GLY A 138 -0.10 -5.99 -10.70
N PHE A 139 0.66 -5.05 -10.13
CA PHE A 139 1.71 -5.33 -9.16
C PHE A 139 1.15 -5.91 -7.86
N TYR A 140 0.16 -5.25 -7.24
CA TYR A 140 -0.44 -5.72 -6.00
C TYR A 140 -1.18 -7.05 -6.17
N ARG A 141 -1.88 -7.24 -7.29
CA ARG A 141 -2.53 -8.52 -7.62
C ARG A 141 -1.53 -9.66 -7.79
N ALA A 142 -0.38 -9.42 -8.41
CA ALA A 142 0.68 -10.43 -8.55
C ALA A 142 1.23 -10.88 -7.18
N MET A 143 1.19 -10.01 -6.17
CA MET A 143 1.58 -10.34 -4.79
C MET A 143 0.46 -11.01 -3.98
N GLY A 144 -0.72 -11.21 -4.59
CA GLY A 144 -1.86 -11.87 -3.97
C GLY A 144 -2.80 -10.93 -3.19
N PHE A 145 -2.65 -9.60 -3.35
CA PHE A 145 -3.64 -8.68 -2.82
C PHE A 145 -4.96 -8.82 -3.59
N VAL A 146 -6.05 -8.78 -2.85
CA VAL A 146 -7.41 -8.80 -3.40
C VAL A 146 -8.16 -7.52 -3.03
N PRO A 147 -8.95 -6.94 -3.93
CA PRO A 147 -9.85 -5.84 -3.60
C PRO A 147 -10.80 -6.21 -2.45
N PHE A 148 -11.10 -5.25 -1.58
CA PHE A 148 -12.22 -5.36 -0.66
C PHE A 148 -13.08 -4.10 -0.72
N GLY A 149 -14.40 -4.27 -0.66
CA GLY A 149 -15.34 -3.17 -0.79
C GLY A 149 -15.29 -2.49 -2.16
N ARG A 150 -16.03 -1.37 -2.25
CA ARG A 150 -16.03 -0.50 -3.43
C ARG A 150 -14.88 0.50 -3.34
N PRO A 151 -14.41 1.08 -4.47
CA PRO A 151 -13.54 2.24 -4.43
C PRO A 151 -14.10 3.33 -3.51
N VAL A 152 -13.21 3.98 -2.76
CA VAL A 152 -13.54 5.04 -1.81
C VAL A 152 -12.74 6.29 -2.12
N GLN A 153 -13.26 7.43 -1.71
CA GLN A 153 -12.57 8.70 -1.84
C GLN A 153 -11.46 8.79 -0.77
N PHE A 154 -10.24 9.08 -1.19
CA PHE A 154 -9.08 9.20 -0.30
C PHE A 154 -8.93 10.63 0.19
N THR A 155 -9.38 10.87 1.42
CA THR A 155 -9.57 12.23 1.97
C THR A 155 -8.32 12.85 2.59
N TYR A 156 -7.19 12.14 2.56
CA TYR A 156 -5.90 12.63 3.06
C TYR A 156 -5.18 13.53 2.04
N LEU A 157 -5.51 13.39 0.75
CA LEU A 157 -4.88 14.10 -0.35
C LEU A 157 -5.92 14.76 -1.24
N LYS A 158 -5.58 15.91 -1.81
CA LYS A 158 -6.43 16.62 -2.76
C LYS A 158 -5.60 17.15 -3.93
N SER A 159 -6.12 17.05 -5.14
CA SER A 159 -5.59 17.71 -6.34
C SER A 159 -6.57 18.77 -6.85
N ALA A 160 -6.23 19.45 -7.95
CA ALA A 160 -7.14 20.38 -8.62
C ALA A 160 -8.45 19.69 -9.09
N ALA A 161 -8.42 18.38 -9.35
CA ALA A 161 -9.59 17.60 -9.72
C ALA A 161 -10.42 17.12 -8.52
N GLY A 162 -10.02 17.47 -7.29
CA GLY A 162 -10.66 17.03 -6.05
C GLY A 162 -9.89 15.90 -5.36
N PHE A 163 -10.58 15.13 -4.52
CA PHE A 163 -9.95 14.01 -3.81
C PHE A 163 -9.86 12.78 -4.73
N PRO A 164 -8.72 12.08 -4.76
CA PRO A 164 -8.57 10.90 -5.58
C PRO A 164 -9.43 9.74 -5.08
N TRP A 165 -9.79 8.85 -6.00
CA TRP A 165 -10.41 7.57 -5.67
C TRP A 165 -9.34 6.50 -5.51
N VAL A 166 -9.50 5.65 -4.50
CA VAL A 166 -8.63 4.51 -4.25
C VAL A 166 -9.44 3.22 -4.15
N GLN A 167 -8.86 2.13 -4.64
CA GLN A 167 -9.34 0.77 -4.40
C GLN A 167 -8.63 0.20 -3.17
N PRO A 168 -9.34 -0.04 -2.05
CA PRO A 168 -8.78 -0.78 -0.94
C PRO A 168 -8.49 -2.22 -1.33
N VAL A 169 -7.31 -2.70 -0.94
CA VAL A 169 -6.85 -4.08 -1.19
C VAL A 169 -6.27 -4.69 0.08
N ILE A 170 -6.44 -5.99 0.25
CA ILE A 170 -5.99 -6.75 1.41
C ILE A 170 -5.18 -7.98 0.98
N LEU A 171 -4.11 -8.25 1.71
CA LEU A 171 -3.34 -9.48 1.64
C LEU A 171 -3.50 -10.23 2.97
N ARG A 172 -3.92 -11.50 2.92
CA ARG A 172 -4.17 -12.36 4.08
C ARG A 172 -4.13 -13.85 3.72
N GLY A 173 -4.13 -14.72 4.72
CA GLY A 173 -4.17 -16.18 4.54
C GLY A 173 -2.96 -16.70 3.75
N GLU A 174 -3.17 -17.69 2.89
CA GLU A 174 -2.12 -18.38 2.14
C GLU A 174 -1.22 -17.42 1.33
N ALA A 175 -1.80 -16.36 0.73
CA ALA A 175 -1.03 -15.38 -0.02
C ALA A 175 -0.07 -14.59 0.88
N LEU A 176 -0.51 -14.23 2.09
CA LEU A 176 0.35 -13.57 3.09
C LEU A 176 1.43 -14.53 3.59
N GLU A 177 1.09 -15.79 3.86
CA GLU A 177 2.05 -16.81 4.29
C GLU A 177 3.15 -17.02 3.23
N LYS A 178 2.79 -17.05 1.95
CA LYS A 178 3.75 -17.10 0.83
C LYS A 178 4.65 -15.88 0.80
N LEU A 179 4.09 -14.68 0.99
CA LEU A 179 4.89 -13.46 1.05
C LEU A 179 5.89 -13.49 2.21
N VAL A 180 5.43 -13.86 3.41
CA VAL A 180 6.27 -13.97 4.61
C VAL A 180 7.39 -14.97 4.37
N ALA A 181 7.06 -16.18 3.91
CA ALA A 181 8.04 -17.22 3.60
C ALA A 181 9.06 -16.77 2.55
N ALA A 182 8.62 -16.05 1.53
CA ALA A 182 9.52 -15.55 0.49
C ALA A 182 10.41 -14.39 0.96
N SER A 183 9.90 -13.53 1.85
CA SER A 183 10.66 -12.42 2.42
C SER A 183 11.87 -12.93 3.21
N TYR A 184 11.71 -14.02 3.97
CA TYR A 184 12.82 -14.67 4.68
C TYR A 184 13.83 -15.39 3.77
N ARG A 185 13.50 -15.62 2.50
CA ARG A 185 14.42 -16.22 1.51
C ARG A 185 15.23 -15.18 0.75
N LEU A 186 14.91 -13.89 0.90
CA LEU A 186 15.66 -12.84 0.23
C LEU A 186 17.08 -12.76 0.82
N PRO A 187 18.12 -12.61 -0.01
CA PRO A 187 19.47 -12.44 0.47
C PRO A 187 19.67 -11.00 0.97
N PHE A 188 19.59 -10.80 2.28
CA PHE A 188 19.87 -9.53 2.94
C PHE A 188 20.69 -9.71 4.22
N GLU A 189 21.20 -8.59 4.71
CA GLU A 189 21.84 -8.43 6.02
C GLU A 189 21.10 -7.34 6.80
N THR A 190 21.11 -7.44 8.12
CA THR A 190 20.39 -6.50 8.99
C THR A 190 21.08 -6.35 10.33
N ASP A 191 20.84 -5.22 11.00
CA ASP A 191 21.24 -5.04 12.40
C ASP A 191 20.29 -5.80 13.36
N HIS A 192 20.64 -5.82 14.65
CA HIS A 192 19.85 -6.54 15.66
C HIS A 192 18.43 -6.00 15.84
N GLU A 193 18.20 -4.72 15.55
CA GLU A 193 16.92 -4.04 15.73
C GLU A 193 16.07 -4.02 14.44
N PHE A 194 16.60 -4.57 13.35
CA PHE A 194 16.04 -4.46 12.01
C PHE A 194 15.80 -3.01 11.58
N THR A 195 16.61 -2.05 12.04
CA THR A 195 16.51 -0.65 11.60
C THR A 195 17.10 -0.47 10.21
N THR A 196 18.10 -1.29 9.86
CA THR A 196 18.77 -1.26 8.57
C THR A 196 18.69 -2.64 7.89
N LEU A 197 18.33 -2.65 6.61
CA LEU A 197 18.32 -3.84 5.75
C LEU A 197 19.19 -3.59 4.51
N ARG A 198 20.25 -4.38 4.33
CA ARG A 198 21.15 -4.29 3.18
C ARG A 198 20.91 -5.49 2.27
N PHE A 199 20.50 -5.23 1.03
CA PHE A 199 20.36 -6.29 0.05
C PHE A 199 21.73 -6.74 -0.44
N LYS A 200 21.98 -8.05 -0.45
CA LYS A 200 23.25 -8.59 -0.97
C LYS A 200 23.37 -8.35 -2.48
N PRO A 201 24.60 -8.20 -3.01
CA PRO A 201 24.83 -8.08 -4.44
C PRO A 201 24.18 -9.24 -5.22
N GLY A 202 23.63 -8.95 -6.40
CA GLY A 202 23.01 -9.96 -7.27
C GLY A 202 21.55 -10.29 -6.98
N LEU A 203 20.88 -9.58 -6.06
CA LEU A 203 19.43 -9.69 -5.87
C LEU A 203 18.68 -9.43 -7.20
N ARG A 204 18.19 -10.49 -7.83
CA ARG A 204 17.27 -10.43 -8.96
C ARG A 204 15.85 -10.65 -8.45
N LEU A 205 15.09 -9.57 -8.38
CA LEU A 205 13.67 -9.64 -8.04
C LEU A 205 12.91 -10.21 -9.23
N ARG A 206 12.39 -11.43 -9.08
CA ARG A 206 11.38 -11.98 -9.98
C ARG A 206 10.01 -11.62 -9.42
N PRO A 207 9.04 -11.19 -10.26
CA PRO A 207 7.66 -11.09 -9.82
C PRO A 207 7.22 -12.42 -9.23
N PHE A 208 6.51 -12.40 -8.10
CA PHE A 208 5.82 -13.59 -7.61
C PHE A 208 4.77 -13.97 -8.65
N THR A 209 4.99 -15.08 -9.36
CA THR A 209 3.95 -15.70 -10.15
C THR A 209 3.10 -16.55 -9.19
N VAL A 210 1.97 -16.01 -8.76
CA VAL A 210 0.93 -16.84 -8.15
C VAL A 210 0.31 -17.67 -9.25
N SER A 211 0.59 -18.98 -9.25
CA SER A 211 -0.12 -19.93 -10.11
C SER A 211 -1.61 -19.90 -9.73
N SER A 212 -2.44 -19.46 -10.67
CA SER A 212 -3.91 -19.49 -10.69
C SER A 212 -4.65 -18.95 -9.46
N ALA A 213 -4.93 -17.64 -9.44
CA ALA A 213 -6.19 -17.17 -8.87
C ALA A 213 -7.31 -17.51 -9.88
N ARG A 214 -8.00 -18.61 -9.63
CA ARG A 214 -9.23 -19.00 -10.33
C ARG A 214 -10.17 -17.77 -10.33
N GLN A 215 -10.62 -17.35 -11.51
CA GLN A 215 -11.63 -16.30 -11.67
C GLN A 215 -12.85 -16.63 -10.80
N MET A 216 -12.98 -15.98 -9.64
CA MET A 216 -14.31 -15.70 -9.08
C MET A 216 -14.63 -14.27 -9.50
N ALA A 217 -15.05 -14.15 -10.76
CA ALA A 217 -15.82 -13.01 -11.18
C ALA A 217 -17.14 -13.04 -10.39
N TRP A 218 -17.39 -11.94 -9.69
CA TRP A 218 -18.65 -11.63 -9.05
C TRP A 218 -19.77 -11.65 -10.11
N GLU A 219 -20.68 -12.61 -10.03
CA GLU A 219 -21.98 -12.53 -10.68
C GLU A 219 -22.79 -11.44 -9.98
N VAL A 220 -22.91 -10.29 -10.62
CA VAL A 220 -24.02 -9.36 -10.36
C VAL A 220 -25.27 -10.10 -10.83
N GLN A 221 -26.09 -10.60 -9.90
CA GLN A 221 -27.48 -10.92 -10.22
C GLN A 221 -28.19 -9.63 -10.63
N SER A 222 -28.23 -9.40 -11.94
CA SER A 222 -29.24 -8.59 -12.59
C SER A 222 -30.59 -9.33 -12.46
N THR A 223 -31.30 -9.09 -11.37
CA THR A 223 -32.72 -9.45 -11.25
C THR A 223 -33.51 -8.24 -10.78
N SER A 224 -33.74 -7.31 -11.70
CA SER A 224 -34.91 -6.42 -11.67
C SER A 224 -34.98 -5.59 -12.95
N ALA A 225 -35.23 -6.25 -14.07
CA ALA A 225 -35.83 -5.63 -15.23
C ALA A 225 -36.49 -6.77 -16.01
N HIS A 226 -37.77 -7.03 -15.76
CA HIS A 226 -38.76 -7.65 -16.64
C HIS A 226 -40.04 -7.81 -15.82
N GLY A 227 -40.94 -6.84 -15.95
CA GLY A 227 -42.22 -6.86 -15.24
C GLY A 227 -43.09 -5.64 -15.43
N GLU A 228 -42.96 -4.89 -16.54
CA GLU A 228 -43.95 -3.88 -16.92
C GLU A 228 -44.10 -3.89 -18.44
N SER A 229 -45.14 -4.57 -18.92
CA SER A 229 -45.85 -4.33 -20.19
C SER A 229 -46.84 -5.48 -20.43
N GLN A 230 -48.07 -5.34 -19.94
CA GLN A 230 -49.31 -5.80 -20.61
C GLN A 230 -50.52 -5.54 -19.70
N GLU A 231 -51.04 -4.32 -19.76
CA GLU A 231 -52.46 -4.05 -19.50
C GLU A 231 -52.95 -3.05 -20.55
N LEU A 232 -54.06 -3.42 -21.21
CA LEU A 232 -54.85 -2.84 -22.32
C LEU A 232 -54.99 -3.97 -23.37
N GLN A 233 -56.15 -4.61 -23.57
CA GLN A 233 -57.52 -4.09 -23.59
C GLN A 233 -58.56 -5.22 -23.56
N ALA A 234 -59.76 -4.85 -23.12
CA ALA A 234 -61.09 -5.35 -23.53
C ALA A 234 -61.90 -6.21 -22.54
N CYS A 235 -62.76 -5.52 -21.78
CA CYS A 235 -64.16 -5.89 -21.55
C CYS A 235 -64.99 -4.63 -21.25
N ALA A 236 -65.59 -4.07 -22.31
CA ALA A 236 -66.91 -3.41 -22.40
C ALA A 236 -66.94 -2.53 -23.67
#